data_AF-A0A3D0UP89-F1
#
_entry.id   AF-A0A3D0UP89-F1
#
_cell.length_a   1.000
_cell.length_b   1.000
_cell.length_c   1.000
_cell.angle_alpha   90.00
_cell.angle_beta   90.00
_cell.angle_gamma   90.00
#
_symmetry.space_group_name_H-M   'P 1'
#
loop_
_entity.id
_entity.type
_entity.pdbx_description
1 polymer ?
#
loop_
_entity_poly.entity_id
_entity_poly.type
_entity_poly.pdbx_seq_one_letter_code
_entity_poly.pdbx_strand_id
1 'polypeptide(L)' 'MAHVAQLVRDGQGRLFVKSNDIMVFDGDGRYLDTINTVSVAFSMAFNDQNQLVVMACNDNQVIVYELNR' A
#
# COMPACT_ATOMS: atom_id res chain seq x y z
N MET A 1 -11.82 15.20 -4.79
CA MET A 1 -12.51 13.89 -4.79
C MET A 1 -11.41 12.84 -4.73
N ALA A 2 -11.31 12.05 -3.64
CA ALA A 2 -10.27 11.03 -3.53
C ALA A 2 -10.73 9.76 -4.26
N HIS A 3 -10.06 9.41 -5.35
CA HIS A 3 -10.33 8.16 -6.07
C HIS A 3 -9.57 7.04 -5.36
N VAL A 4 -10.23 6.37 -4.40
CA VAL A 4 -9.68 5.12 -3.85
C VAL A 4 -9.85 4.04 -4.91
N ALA A 5 -8.76 3.72 -5.60
CA ALA A 5 -8.78 2.71 -6.64
C ALA A 5 -8.54 1.29 -6.10
N GLN A 6 -7.96 1.17 -4.91
CA GLN A 6 -7.71 -0.12 -4.26
C GLN A 6 -7.43 0.01 -2.77
N LEU A 7 -7.80 -1.02 -2.00
CA LEU A 7 -7.38 -1.25 -0.62
C LEU A 7 -6.94 -2.71 -0.47
N VAL A 8 -5.88 -2.94 0.28
CA VAL A 8 -5.36 -4.28 0.64
C VAL A 8 -5.12 -4.37 2.14
N ARG A 9 -5.14 -5.59 2.68
CA ARG A 9 -4.96 -5.87 4.11
C ARG A 9 -3.77 -6.79 4.31
N ASP A 10 -2.95 -6.50 5.31
CA ASP A 10 -1.82 -7.35 5.68
C ASP A 10 -2.22 -8.46 6.67
N GLY A 11 -1.29 -9.36 7.01
CA GLY A 11 -1.53 -10.44 7.95
C GLY A 11 -1.78 -9.99 9.40
N GLN A 12 -1.46 -8.73 9.74
CA GLN A 12 -1.68 -8.13 11.07
C GLN A 12 -3.01 -7.38 11.15
N GLY A 13 -3.70 -7.24 10.02
CA GLY A 13 -4.97 -6.58 9.91
C GLY A 13 -4.91 -5.08 9.63
N ARG A 14 -3.72 -4.54 9.34
CA ARG A 14 -3.55 -3.16 8.88
C ARG A 14 -4.08 -3.03 7.45
N LEU A 15 -4.65 -1.86 7.14
CA LEU A 15 -5.23 -1.53 5.83
C LEU A 15 -4.31 -0.55 5.09
N PHE A 16 -4.06 -0.84 3.82
CA PHE A 16 -3.22 -0.03 2.94
C PHE A 16 -4.09 0.48 1.79
N VAL A 17 -4.27 1.79 1.75
CA VAL A 17 -5.16 2.48 0.81
C VAL A 17 -4.33 3.17 -0.24
N LYS A 18 -4.63 2.88 -1.51
CA LYS A 18 -4.03 3.58 -2.64
C LYS A 18 -4.55 5.01 -2.73
N SER A 19 -3.63 5.97 -2.68
CA SER A 19 -3.83 7.38 -3.00
C SER A 19 -2.70 7.84 -3.93
N ASN A 20 -2.26 9.11 -3.84
CA ASN A 20 -1.00 9.56 -4.43
C ASN A 20 0.21 8.83 -3.82
N ASP A 21 0.14 8.59 -2.51
CA ASP A 21 0.99 7.70 -1.72
C ASP A 21 0.13 6.58 -1.12
N ILE A 22 0.75 5.64 -0.42
CA ILE A 22 0.02 4.54 0.22
C ILE A 22 -0.22 4.91 1.68
N MET A 23 -1.49 5.14 2.03
CA MET A 23 -1.89 5.45 3.41
C MET A 23 -2.12 4.16 4.20
N VAL A 24 -1.63 4.12 5.43
CA VAL A 24 -1.70 2.96 6.32
C VAL A 24 -2.65 3.26 7.48
N PHE A 25 -3.55 2.33 7.73
CA PHE A 25 -4.52 2.38 8.82
C PHE A 25 -4.48 1.09 9.64
N ASP A 26 -4.92 1.14 10.89
CA ASP A 26 -5.21 -0.08 11.66
C ASP A 26 -6.53 -0.73 11.19
N GLY A 27 -6.87 -1.86 11.80
CA GLY A 27 -8.10 -2.61 11.48
C GLY A 27 -9.40 -1.86 11.81
N ASP A 28 -9.33 -0.84 12.67
CA ASP A 28 -10.46 0.01 13.06
C ASP A 28 -10.53 1.31 12.22
N GLY A 29 -9.61 1.48 11.27
CA GLY A 29 -9.56 2.62 10.35
C GLY A 29 -8.86 3.85 10.92
N ARG A 30 -8.14 3.74 12.03
CA ARG A 30 -7.28 4.82 12.53
C ARG A 30 -6.04 4.94 11.65
N TYR A 31 -5.72 6.16 11.23
CA TYR A 31 -4.49 6.44 10.48
C TYR A 31 -3.25 6.12 11.33
N LEU A 32 -2.29 5.42 10.71
CA LEU A 32 -1.02 5.04 11.31
C LEU A 32 0.16 5.76 10.65
N ASP A 33 0.23 5.70 9.31
CA ASP A 33 1.40 6.19 8.57
C ASP A 33 1.11 6.40 7.08
N THR A 34 2.08 6.97 6.34
CA THR A 34 2.10 7.05 4.88
C THR A 34 3.40 6.48 4.33
N ILE A 35 3.30 5.48 3.45
CA ILE A 35 4.43 5.01 2.66
C ILE A 35 4.54 5.92 1.43
N ASN A 36 5.58 6.76 1.42
CA ASN A 36 5.88 7.60 0.27
C ASN A 36 6.33 6.72 -0.89
N THR A 37 5.56 6.74 -1.97
CA THR A 37 5.88 5.97 -3.17
C THR A 37 6.71 6.82 -4.12
N VAL A 38 7.68 6.20 -4.79
CA VAL A 38 8.51 6.91 -5.79
C VAL A 38 7.70 7.23 -7.06
N SER A 39 6.57 6.56 -7.24
CA SER A 39 5.70 6.66 -8.42
C SER A 39 4.29 6.20 -8.08
N VAL A 40 3.31 6.61 -8.89
CA VAL A 40 1.90 6.33 -8.64
C VAL A 40 1.66 4.81 -8.59
N ALA A 41 1.23 4.33 -7.43
CA ALA A 41 0.84 2.94 -7.25
C ALA A 41 -0.38 2.63 -8.14
N PHE A 42 -0.24 1.73 -9.12
CA PHE A 42 -1.36 1.32 -9.96
C PHE A 42 -2.19 0.24 -9.26
N SER A 43 -1.51 -0.82 -8.80
CA SER A 43 -2.08 -1.98 -8.12
C SER A 43 -1.17 -2.42 -6.97
N MET A 44 -1.77 -3.09 -5.97
CA MET A 44 -1.11 -3.54 -4.74
C MET A 44 -1.57 -4.94 -4.35
N ALA A 45 -0.70 -5.72 -3.71
CA ALA A 45 -1.02 -6.99 -3.07
C ALA A 45 -0.02 -7.32 -1.96
N PHE A 46 -0.41 -8.19 -1.02
CA PHE A 46 0.53 -8.79 -0.07
C PHE A 46 0.96 -10.17 -0.55
N ASN A 47 2.24 -10.49 -0.39
CA ASN A 47 2.73 -11.86 -0.53
C ASN A 47 2.72 -12.61 0.81
N ASP A 48 3.15 -13.86 0.79
CA ASP A 48 3.21 -14.75 1.96
C ASP A 48 4.32 -14.38 2.96
N GLN A 49 5.24 -13.49 2.59
CA GLN A 49 6.21 -12.87 3.51
C GLN A 49 5.70 -11.58 4.16
N ASN A 50 4.42 -11.22 3.96
CA ASN A 50 3.82 -9.97 4.45
C ASN A 50 4.51 -8.70 3.90
N GLN A 51 5.09 -8.79 2.71
CA GLN A 51 5.63 -7.66 1.98
C GLN A 51 4.54 -7.07 1.08
N LEU A 52 4.52 -5.75 0.98
CA LEU A 52 3.62 -5.05 0.07
C LEU A 52 4.24 -4.98 -1.32
N VAL A 53 3.62 -5.65 -2.28
CA VAL A 53 4.00 -5.66 -3.70
C VAL A 53 3.18 -4.61 -4.42
N VAL A 54 3.84 -3.70 -5.13
CA VAL A 54 3.21 -2.55 -5.81
C VAL A 54 3.65 -2.51 -7.27
N MET A 55 2.68 -2.41 -8.18
CA MET A 55 2.96 -2.06 -9.58
C MET A 55 3.02 -0.54 -9.71
N ALA A 56 4.20 0.01 -9.98
CA ALA A 56 4.42 1.44 -10.21
C ALA A 56 4.10 1.82 -11.66
N CYS A 57 3.09 2.66 -11.87
CA CYS A 57 2.53 2.91 -13.20
C CYS A 57 3.49 3.63 -14.14
N ASN A 58 4.15 4.69 -13.67
CA ASN A 58 4.92 5.55 -14.55
C ASN A 58 6.33 5.03 -14.81
N ASP A 59 6.79 4.13 -13.94
CA ASP A 59 8.16 3.64 -13.94
C ASP A 59 8.25 2.24 -14.57
N ASN A 60 7.10 1.58 -14.81
CA ASN A 60 6.98 0.20 -15.29
C ASN A 60 7.75 -0.81 -14.42
N GLN A 61 7.70 -0.64 -13.10
CA GLN A 61 8.41 -1.48 -12.14
C GLN A 61 7.46 -2.12 -11.13
N VAL A 62 7.85 -3.30 -10.65
CA VAL A 62 7.29 -3.90 -9.44
C VAL A 62 8.21 -3.54 -8.29
N ILE A 63 7.66 -2.85 -7.29
CA ILE A 63 8.36 -2.45 -6.08
C ILE A 63 7.85 -3.32 -4.93
N VAL A 64 8.77 -3.82 -4.11
CA VAL A 64 8.44 -4.63 -2.93
C VAL A 64 8.88 -3.86 -1.70
N TYR A 65 7.93 -3.58 -0.81
CA TYR A 65 8.18 -2.92 0.45
C TYR A 65 8.23 -3.94 1.59
N GLU A 66 9.36 -3.97 2.29
CA GLU A 66 9.46 -4.58 3.61
C GLU A 66 8.78 -3.67 4.62
N LEU A 67 7.74 -4.19 5.25
CA LEU A 67 7.03 -3.44 6.29
C LEU A 67 7.66 -3.74 7.63
N ASN A 68 8.26 -2.72 8.23
CA ASN A 68 8.64 -2.80 9.63
C ASN A 68 7.36 -3.04 10.47
N ARG A 69 7.48 -3.90 11.48
CA ARG A 69 6.39 -4.23 12.41
C ARG A 69 5.86 -2.97 13.09
#